data_AF-A0A7U7JDT3-F1
#
_entry.id   AF-A0A7U7JDT3-F1
#
_cell.length_a   1.000
_cell.length_b   1.000
_cell.length_c   1.000
_cell.angle_alpha   90.00
_cell.angle_beta   90.00
_cell.angle_gamma   90.00
#
_symmetry.space_group_name_H-M   'P 1'
#
loop_
_entity.id
_entity.type
_entity.pdbx_description
1 polymer ?
#
loop_
_entity_poly.entity_id
_entity_poly.type
_entity_poly.pdbx_seq_one_letter_code
_entity_poly.pdbx_strand_id
1 'polypeptide(L)'
;MLVYVPGKAARLPFRSPTNSCCNCGTHSELQVVDVQLKHTRYFLLAGTETTFELPLPFCNRCKRTANRFRQGVFSKGLVTFGMLWVMLGLLLLIPPEYVPTVVKEHLFVAAATLSVLSVGATALFRRPTQPQTSFYQPVFLHKLKRTFSGKIEGLTLSFTNADYALRFRQVNLDACNSGALVVDGGRQGVVAK
;
A
#
# COMPACT_ATOMS: atom_id res chain seq x y z
N MET A 1 24.45 7.61 -8.68
CA MET A 1 24.78 6.64 -7.60
C MET A 1 23.82 6.87 -6.44
N LEU A 2 23.00 5.87 -6.09
CA LEU A 2 22.09 5.94 -4.93
C LEU A 2 22.88 5.57 -3.67
N VAL A 3 23.15 6.52 -2.79
CA VAL A 3 23.79 6.28 -1.49
C VAL A 3 22.69 6.05 -0.46
N TYR A 4 22.63 4.84 0.08
CA TYR A 4 21.69 4.49 1.16
C TYR A 4 22.41 4.51 2.50
N VAL A 5 21.84 5.23 3.47
CA VAL A 5 22.28 5.22 4.87
C VAL A 5 21.16 4.59 5.69
N PRO A 6 21.42 3.50 6.45
CA PRO A 6 20.40 2.87 7.27
C PRO A 6 19.83 3.88 8.29
N GLY A 7 18.51 3.99 8.34
CA GLY A 7 17.78 4.86 9.30
C GLY A 7 17.39 6.25 8.79
N LYS A 8 17.83 6.69 7.60
CA LYS A 8 17.35 7.91 6.94
C LYS A 8 16.75 7.58 5.57
N ALA A 9 15.60 8.17 5.26
CA ALA A 9 14.99 7.98 3.96
C ALA A 9 15.88 8.57 2.87
N ALA A 10 16.26 7.75 1.89
CA ALA A 10 17.08 8.20 0.78
C ALA A 10 16.18 8.85 -0.29
N ARG A 11 16.46 10.10 -0.66
CA ARG A 11 15.74 10.77 -1.73
C ARG A 11 16.10 10.15 -3.07
N LEU A 12 15.09 9.74 -3.83
CA LEU A 12 15.29 9.20 -5.16
C LEU A 12 15.60 10.33 -6.15
N PRO A 13 16.58 10.17 -7.05
CA PRO A 13 16.99 11.20 -8.00
C PRO A 13 16.06 11.30 -9.22
N PHE A 14 14.85 10.73 -9.15
CA PHE A 14 13.91 10.72 -10.27
C PHE A 14 13.09 11.99 -10.31
N ARG A 15 12.76 12.42 -11.53
CA ARG A 15 11.98 13.62 -11.79
C ARG A 15 10.51 13.24 -11.98
N SER A 16 9.63 13.97 -11.31
CA SER A 16 8.19 13.73 -11.41
C SER A 16 7.55 14.68 -12.43
N PRO A 17 6.67 14.20 -13.32
CA PRO A 17 5.84 15.08 -14.14
C PRO A 17 5.04 16.02 -13.22
N THR A 18 5.09 17.33 -13.41
CA THR A 18 4.46 18.32 -12.51
C THR A 18 3.07 18.76 -12.97
N ASN A 19 2.67 18.35 -14.17
CA ASN A 19 1.48 18.86 -14.84
C ASN A 19 0.19 18.14 -14.45
N SER A 20 0.22 17.02 -13.73
CA SER A 20 -0.96 16.22 -13.42
C SER A 20 -0.84 15.51 -12.08
N CYS A 21 -1.96 15.25 -11.41
CA CYS A 21 -1.97 14.55 -10.13
C CYS A 21 -1.64 13.06 -10.31
N CYS A 22 -0.70 12.58 -9.50
CA CYS A 22 -0.26 11.18 -9.52
C CYS A 22 -1.37 10.14 -9.29
N ASN A 23 -2.43 10.48 -8.53
CA ASN A 23 -3.52 9.55 -8.21
C ASN A 23 -4.68 9.66 -9.22
N CYS A 24 -5.24 10.85 -9.42
CA CYS A 24 -6.46 11.03 -10.21
C CYS A 24 -6.26 11.69 -11.59
N GLY A 25 -5.05 12.13 -11.93
CA GLY A 25 -4.75 12.75 -13.22
C GLY A 25 -5.21 14.20 -13.40
N THR A 26 -5.88 14.83 -12.42
CA THR A 26 -6.30 16.24 -12.54
C THR A 26 -5.11 17.17 -12.73
N HIS A 27 -5.33 18.28 -13.43
CA HIS A 27 -4.32 19.30 -13.72
C HIS A 27 -4.39 20.53 -12.79
N SER A 28 -5.38 20.56 -11.89
CA SER A 28 -5.67 21.70 -11.01
C SER A 28 -5.19 21.46 -9.57
N GLU A 29 -4.88 22.55 -8.86
CA GLU A 29 -4.53 22.57 -7.44
C GLU A 29 -3.40 21.60 -7.04
N LEU A 30 -2.37 21.51 -7.87
CA LEU A 30 -1.27 20.57 -7.66
C LEU A 30 -0.29 21.08 -6.61
N GLN A 31 -0.01 20.23 -5.63
CA GLN A 31 1.02 20.42 -4.62
C GLN A 31 2.02 19.27 -4.69
N VAL A 32 3.31 19.59 -4.65
CA VAL A 32 4.36 18.57 -4.56
C VAL A 32 4.41 18.07 -3.11
N VAL A 33 4.31 16.76 -2.95
CA VAL A 33 4.38 16.08 -1.66
C VAL A 33 5.53 15.09 -1.73
N ASP A 34 6.42 15.12 -0.74
CA ASP A 34 7.45 14.09 -0.59
C ASP A 34 6.79 12.79 -0.10
N VAL A 35 6.67 11.85 -1.03
CA VAL A 35 6.04 10.55 -0.80
C VAL A 35 7.07 9.58 -0.25
N GLN A 36 6.75 8.96 0.88
CA GLN A 36 7.57 7.90 1.43
C GLN A 36 7.25 6.57 0.75
N LEU A 37 8.27 5.91 0.21
CA LEU A 37 8.19 4.59 -0.39
C LEU A 37 8.89 3.60 0.53
N LYS A 38 8.15 2.59 1.00
CA LYS A 38 8.65 1.56 1.90
C LYS A 38 8.84 0.25 1.16
N HIS A 39 9.97 -0.40 1.38
CA HIS A 39 10.20 -1.77 0.96
C HIS A 39 10.64 -2.59 2.16
N THR A 40 9.76 -3.48 2.62
CA THR A 40 10.01 -4.36 3.75
C THR A 40 10.34 -5.76 3.25
N ARG A 41 11.48 -6.30 3.68
CA ARG A 41 11.84 -7.69 3.46
C ARG A 41 11.71 -8.43 4.79
N TYR A 42 10.81 -9.41 4.82
CA TYR A 42 10.64 -10.29 5.96
C TYR A 42 11.55 -11.51 5.82
N PHE A 43 12.22 -11.88 6.91
CA PHE A 43 12.95 -13.12 7.09
C PHE A 43 12.48 -13.74 8.41
N LEU A 44 11.55 -14.70 8.31
CA LEU A 44 10.85 -15.28 9.46
C LEU A 44 10.18 -14.21 10.33
N LEU A 45 10.72 -13.94 11.53
CA LEU A 45 10.21 -12.97 12.51
C LEU A 45 10.96 -11.62 12.49
N ALA A 46 12.05 -11.51 11.73
CA ALA A 46 12.82 -10.29 11.59
C ALA A 46 12.55 -9.63 10.23
N GLY A 47 12.43 -8.30 10.21
CA GLY A 47 12.19 -7.53 9.00
C GLY A 47 13.24 -6.44 8.83
N THR A 48 13.72 -6.25 7.59
CA THR A 48 14.44 -5.02 7.24
C THR A 48 13.52 -4.13 6.42
N GLU A 49 13.34 -2.90 6.89
CA GLU A 49 12.58 -1.87 6.18
C GLU A 49 13.54 -0.88 5.55
N THR A 50 13.35 -0.59 4.28
CA THR A 50 14.09 0.45 3.56
C THR A 50 13.11 1.52 3.12
N THR A 51 13.40 2.77 3.47
CA THR A 51 12.59 3.93 3.16
C THR A 51 13.26 4.80 2.09
N PHE A 52 12.47 5.26 1.14
CA PHE A 52 12.87 6.20 0.12
C PHE A 52 11.88 7.35 0.05
N GLU A 53 12.33 8.50 -0.43
CA GLU A 53 11.47 9.67 -0.66
C GLU A 53 11.42 10.01 -2.14
N LEU A 54 10.22 10.25 -2.66
CA LEU A 54 9.98 10.66 -4.03
C LEU A 54 9.00 11.84 -4.05
N PRO A 55 9.43 13.04 -4.48
CA PRO A 55 8.51 14.17 -4.63
C PRO A 55 7.52 13.88 -5.76
N LEU A 56 6.21 13.88 -5.47
CA LEU A 56 5.16 13.64 -6.46
C LEU A 56 4.04 14.69 -6.34
N PRO A 57 3.42 15.13 -7.44
CA PRO A 57 2.30 16.07 -7.41
C PRO A 57 0.99 15.38 -7.01
N PHE A 58 0.27 16.02 -6.10
CA PHE A 58 -1.08 15.64 -5.68
C PHE A 58 -2.01 16.84 -5.69
N CYS A 59 -3.27 16.65 -6.08
CA CYS A 59 -4.29 17.66 -5.82
C CYS A 59 -4.76 17.60 -4.35
N ASN A 60 -5.45 18.64 -3.90
CA ASN A 60 -5.98 18.75 -2.53
C ASN A 60 -6.80 17.52 -2.09
N ARG A 61 -7.58 16.92 -2.99
CA ARG A 61 -8.39 15.72 -2.70
C ARG A 61 -7.56 14.45 -2.52
N CYS A 62 -6.45 14.34 -3.25
CA CYS A 62 -5.61 13.14 -3.31
C CYS A 62 -4.40 13.20 -2.38
N LYS A 63 -4.01 14.38 -1.88
CA LYS A 63 -2.87 14.55 -0.97
C LYS A 63 -2.91 13.59 0.24
N ARG A 64 -4.10 13.34 0.78
CA ARG A 64 -4.31 12.39 1.90
C ARG A 64 -3.91 10.94 1.59
N THR A 65 -3.83 10.55 0.32
CA THR A 65 -3.44 9.19 -0.07
C THR A 65 -1.94 9.03 -0.21
N ALA A 66 -1.17 10.13 -0.29
CA ALA A 66 0.27 10.13 -0.58
C ALA A 66 1.08 9.17 0.31
N ASN A 67 0.80 9.11 1.60
CA ASN A 67 1.50 8.25 2.58
C ASN A 67 0.59 7.19 3.20
N ARG A 68 -0.52 6.84 2.54
CA ARG A 68 -1.45 5.81 3.01
C ARG A 68 -1.03 4.43 2.48
N PHE A 69 -0.10 3.78 3.16
CA PHE A 69 0.43 2.49 2.74
C PHE A 69 -0.64 1.40 2.60
N ARG A 70 -0.50 0.57 1.57
CA ARG A 70 -1.37 -0.60 1.36
C ARG A 70 -1.05 -1.65 2.42
N GLN A 71 -2.09 -2.14 3.10
CA GLN A 71 -1.94 -3.26 4.02
C GLN A 71 -1.72 -4.56 3.23
N GLY A 72 -0.64 -5.27 3.56
CA GLY A 72 -0.35 -6.60 3.01
C GLY A 72 -1.33 -7.65 3.52
N VAL A 73 -1.30 -8.84 2.90
CA VAL A 73 -2.13 -9.98 3.30
C VAL A 73 -1.86 -10.36 4.76
N PHE A 74 -0.58 -10.36 5.16
CA PHE A 74 -0.18 -10.65 6.55
C PHE A 74 -0.77 -9.64 7.55
N SER A 75 -0.68 -8.34 7.26
CA SER A 75 -1.27 -7.30 8.12
C SER A 75 -2.79 -7.46 8.23
N LYS A 76 -3.48 -7.83 7.15
CA LYS A 76 -4.91 -8.13 7.19
C LYS A 76 -5.20 -9.36 8.05
N GLY A 77 -4.41 -10.42 7.93
CA GLY A 77 -4.52 -11.62 8.75
C GLY A 77 -4.35 -11.33 10.24
N LEU A 78 -3.34 -10.54 10.62
CA LEU A 78 -3.14 -10.10 12.01
C LEU A 78 -4.32 -9.30 12.55
N VAL A 79 -4.86 -8.38 11.76
CA VAL A 79 -6.05 -7.59 12.15
C VAL A 79 -7.27 -8.51 12.34
N THR A 80 -7.51 -9.45 11.43
CA THR A 80 -8.60 -10.44 11.56
C THR A 80 -8.40 -11.33 12.79
N PHE A 81 -7.18 -11.75 13.07
CA PHE A 81 -6.86 -12.55 14.26
C PHE A 81 -7.07 -11.77 15.56
N GLY A 82 -6.66 -10.50 15.62
CA GLY A 82 -6.98 -9.65 16.77
C GLY A 82 -8.50 -9.47 16.94
N MET A 83 -9.22 -9.28 15.83
CA MET A 83 -10.67 -9.13 15.82
C MET A 83 -11.39 -10.40 16.30
N LEU A 84 -10.85 -11.59 16.02
CA LEU A 84 -11.37 -12.86 16.54
C LEU A 84 -11.43 -12.86 18.07
N TRP A 85 -10.35 -12.45 18.73
CA TRP A 85 -10.32 -12.41 20.19
C TRP A 85 -11.27 -11.36 20.77
N VAL A 86 -11.40 -10.21 20.11
CA VAL A 86 -12.38 -9.18 20.50
C VAL A 86 -13.80 -9.72 20.37
N MET A 87 -14.14 -10.37 19.25
CA MET A 87 -15.47 -10.93 19.02
C MET A 87 -15.78 -12.08 19.97
N LEU A 88 -14.80 -12.94 20.25
CA LEU A 88 -14.95 -14.03 21.22
C LEU A 88 -15.21 -13.46 22.62
N GLY A 89 -14.44 -12.46 23.04
CA GLY A 89 -14.65 -11.77 24.30
C GLY A 89 -16.04 -11.14 24.39
N LEU A 90 -16.47 -10.44 23.34
CA LEU A 90 -17.81 -9.83 23.28
C LEU A 90 -18.93 -10.86 23.39
N LEU A 91 -18.82 -12.01 22.69
CA LEU A 91 -19.83 -13.07 22.77
C LEU A 91 -19.88 -13.73 24.16
N LEU A 92 -18.75 -13.81 24.86
CA LEU A 92 -18.68 -14.33 26.23
C LEU A 92 -19.31 -13.39 27.28
N LEU A 93 -19.43 -12.10 26.99
CA LEU A 93 -20.08 -11.13 27.87
C LEU A 93 -21.61 -11.15 27.75
N ILE A 94 -22.17 -11.81 26.74
CA ILE A 94 -23.62 -11.91 26.56
C ILE A 94 -24.15 -13.01 27.49
N PRO A 95 -25.16 -12.72 28.34
CA PRO A 95 -25.72 -13.75 29.21
C PRO A 95 -26.28 -14.92 28.39
N PRO A 96 -26.07 -16.17 28.84
CA PRO A 96 -26.36 -17.34 28.03
C PRO A 96 -27.83 -17.46 27.66
N GLU A 97 -28.75 -16.91 28.45
CA GLU A 97 -30.19 -16.88 28.15
C GLU A 97 -30.54 -16.14 26.85
N TYR A 98 -29.70 -15.19 26.40
CA TYR A 98 -29.90 -14.43 25.16
C TYR A 98 -29.16 -15.02 23.94
N VAL A 99 -28.35 -16.06 24.13
CA VAL A 99 -27.53 -16.63 23.05
C VAL A 99 -28.21 -17.88 22.49
N PRO A 100 -28.47 -17.94 21.16
CA PRO A 100 -29.01 -19.14 20.51
C PRO A 100 -28.14 -20.38 20.75
N THR A 101 -28.75 -21.56 20.88
CA THR A 101 -28.04 -22.84 21.12
C THR A 101 -26.97 -23.12 20.08
N VAL A 102 -27.25 -22.87 18.79
CA VAL A 102 -26.29 -23.04 17.70
C VAL A 102 -25.02 -22.17 17.89
N VAL A 103 -25.19 -20.94 18.40
CA VAL A 103 -24.05 -20.04 18.65
C VAL A 103 -23.25 -20.49 19.88
N LYS A 104 -23.91 -21.05 20.90
CA LYS A 104 -23.23 -21.61 22.07
C LYS A 104 -22.36 -22.81 21.70
N GLU A 105 -22.90 -23.74 20.91
CA GLU A 105 -22.19 -24.95 20.46
C GLU A 105 -21.04 -24.63 19.52
N HIS A 106 -21.12 -23.50 18.81
CA HIS A 106 -20.14 -23.09 17.80
C HIS A 106 -19.56 -21.70 18.07
N LEU A 107 -19.31 -21.36 19.34
CA LEU A 107 -18.91 -20.02 19.76
C LEU A 107 -17.67 -19.50 19.00
N PHE A 108 -16.66 -20.36 18.85
CA PHE A 108 -15.43 -20.02 18.13
C PHE A 108 -15.69 -19.74 16.64
N VAL A 109 -16.52 -20.57 15.99
CA VAL A 109 -16.87 -20.42 14.57
C VAL A 109 -17.71 -19.16 14.35
N ALA A 110 -18.62 -18.86 15.27
CA ALA A 110 -19.40 -17.62 15.24
C ALA A 110 -18.49 -16.38 15.36
N ALA A 111 -17.55 -16.39 16.32
CA ALA A 111 -16.58 -15.30 16.48
C ALA A 111 -15.67 -15.13 15.25
N ALA A 112 -15.19 -16.24 14.68
CA ALA A 112 -14.36 -16.22 13.47
C ALA A 112 -15.12 -15.63 12.28
N THR A 113 -16.37 -16.07 12.06
CA THR A 113 -17.24 -15.57 11.00
C THR A 113 -17.48 -14.07 11.14
N LEU A 114 -17.87 -13.60 12.34
CA LEU A 114 -18.11 -12.18 12.60
C LEU A 114 -16.86 -11.33 12.38
N SER A 115 -15.68 -11.86 12.72
CA SER A 115 -14.40 -11.17 12.54
C SER A 115 -14.07 -11.00 11.06
N VAL A 116 -14.21 -12.07 10.27
CA VAL A 116 -14.01 -12.03 8.82
C VAL A 116 -15.01 -11.08 8.16
N LEU A 117 -16.29 -11.13 8.53
CA LEU A 117 -17.32 -10.25 8.00
C LEU A 117 -17.04 -8.78 8.34
N SER A 118 -16.64 -8.48 9.57
CA SER A 118 -16.31 -7.12 10.01
C SER A 118 -15.13 -6.55 9.23
N VAL A 119 -14.04 -7.33 9.11
CA VAL A 119 -12.87 -6.92 8.31
C VAL A 119 -13.26 -6.77 6.83
N GLY A 120 -14.05 -7.70 6.28
CA GLY A 120 -14.57 -7.64 4.92
C GLY A 120 -15.40 -6.38 4.66
N ALA A 121 -16.34 -6.06 5.55
CA ALA A 121 -17.16 -4.85 5.47
C ALA A 121 -16.30 -3.57 5.46
N THR A 122 -15.30 -3.47 6.35
CA THR A 122 -14.39 -2.31 6.34
C THR A 122 -13.59 -2.18 5.05
N ALA A 123 -13.22 -3.30 4.42
CA ALA A 123 -12.54 -3.28 3.12
C ALA A 123 -13.46 -2.76 1.99
N LEU A 124 -14.76 -3.03 2.06
CA LEU A 124 -15.75 -2.51 1.11
C LEU A 124 -15.93 -1.00 1.24
N PHE A 125 -15.90 -0.45 2.46
CA PHE A 125 -15.98 0.99 2.68
C PHE A 125 -14.69 1.74 2.27
N ARG A 126 -13.56 1.05 2.14
CA ARG A 126 -12.26 1.63 1.76
C ARG A 126 -12.01 1.60 0.24
N ARG A 127 -13.05 1.81 -0.57
CA ARG A 127 -12.94 1.91 -2.03
C ARG A 127 -12.57 3.34 -2.48
N PRO A 128 -11.84 3.49 -3.59
CA PRO A 128 -11.56 4.81 -4.14
C PRO A 128 -12.86 5.48 -4.61
N THR A 129 -12.98 6.78 -4.37
CA THR A 129 -14.05 7.62 -4.93
C THR A 129 -13.54 8.25 -6.22
N GLN A 130 -14.28 8.11 -7.33
CA GLN A 130 -13.89 8.72 -8.60
C GLN A 130 -13.68 10.25 -8.42
N PRO A 131 -12.65 10.85 -9.03
CA PRO A 131 -11.72 10.28 -10.02
C PRO A 131 -10.46 9.62 -9.44
N GLN A 132 -10.41 9.31 -8.13
CA GLN A 132 -9.24 8.64 -7.54
C GLN A 132 -9.06 7.24 -8.12
N THR A 133 -7.84 6.89 -8.52
CA THR A 133 -7.53 5.52 -8.95
C THR A 133 -7.27 4.60 -7.76
N SER A 134 -6.81 5.15 -6.63
CA SER A 134 -6.54 4.41 -5.41
C SER A 134 -6.98 5.15 -4.15
N PHE A 135 -7.57 4.40 -3.21
CA PHE A 135 -7.85 4.86 -1.84
C PHE A 135 -6.57 4.90 -0.98
N TYR A 136 -5.59 4.07 -1.34
CA TYR A 136 -4.26 3.99 -0.74
C TYR A 136 -3.27 4.79 -1.59
N GLN A 137 -2.00 4.74 -1.20
CA GLN A 137 -0.90 5.31 -1.95
C GLN A 137 -0.91 4.85 -3.42
N PRO A 138 -0.88 5.79 -4.38
CA PRO A 138 -0.97 5.46 -5.81
C PRO A 138 0.37 4.99 -6.41
N VAL A 139 1.47 5.14 -5.67
CA VAL A 139 2.82 4.72 -6.09
C VAL A 139 3.41 3.80 -5.05
N PHE A 140 3.94 2.66 -5.48
CA PHE A 140 4.57 1.73 -4.57
C PHE A 140 5.86 1.16 -5.15
N LEU A 141 6.82 0.96 -4.25
CA LEU A 141 8.07 0.28 -4.57
C LEU A 141 7.81 -1.23 -4.60
N HIS A 142 7.64 -1.77 -5.79
CA HIS A 142 7.27 -3.18 -5.99
C HIS A 142 8.46 -4.12 -5.82
N LYS A 143 9.62 -3.74 -6.37
CA LYS A 143 10.85 -4.53 -6.31
C LYS A 143 12.05 -3.62 -6.11
N LEU A 144 13.03 -4.14 -5.39
CA LEU A 144 14.34 -3.51 -5.21
C LEU A 144 15.43 -4.52 -5.58
N LYS A 145 16.18 -4.23 -6.64
CA LYS A 145 17.32 -5.04 -7.07
C LYS A 145 18.57 -4.54 -6.36
N ARG A 146 19.24 -5.44 -5.64
CA ARG A 146 20.49 -5.15 -4.92
C ARG A 146 21.58 -6.12 -5.35
N THR A 147 22.82 -5.65 -5.33
CA THR A 147 24.01 -6.52 -5.36
C THR A 147 24.10 -7.33 -4.08
N PHE A 148 24.96 -8.36 -4.09
CA PHE A 148 25.34 -9.08 -2.88
C PHE A 148 25.95 -8.16 -1.81
N SER A 149 26.68 -7.11 -2.22
CA SER A 149 27.22 -6.07 -1.33
C SER A 149 26.16 -5.09 -0.79
N GLY A 150 24.89 -5.24 -1.16
CA GLY A 150 23.79 -4.40 -0.66
C GLY A 150 23.56 -3.09 -1.44
N LYS A 151 24.35 -2.83 -2.49
CA LYS A 151 24.19 -1.64 -3.36
C LYS A 151 22.92 -1.78 -4.20
N ILE A 152 22.13 -0.71 -4.28
CA ILE A 152 20.90 -0.69 -5.10
C ILE A 152 21.30 -0.51 -6.57
N GLU A 153 20.98 -1.49 -7.40
CA GLU A 153 21.21 -1.44 -8.85
C GLU A 153 19.98 -0.94 -9.60
N GLY A 154 18.79 -1.27 -9.12
CA GLY A 154 17.56 -0.93 -9.79
C GLY A 154 16.35 -1.03 -8.88
N LEU A 155 15.30 -0.32 -9.25
CA LEU A 155 14.05 -0.26 -8.51
C LEU A 155 12.86 -0.29 -9.46
N THR A 156 11.79 -0.95 -9.03
CA THR A 156 10.53 -1.02 -9.78
C THR A 156 9.46 -0.23 -9.04
N LEU A 157 9.01 0.85 -9.69
CA LEU A 157 7.90 1.67 -9.20
C LEU A 157 6.64 1.30 -9.98
N SER A 158 5.59 0.97 -9.26
CA SER A 158 4.28 0.69 -9.85
C SER A 158 3.32 1.83 -9.50
N PHE A 159 2.56 2.27 -10.50
CA PHE A 159 1.62 3.37 -10.40
C PHE A 159 0.19 2.86 -10.63
N THR A 160 -0.78 3.38 -9.88
CA THR A 160 -2.21 3.05 -10.09
C THR A 160 -2.82 3.83 -11.25
N ASN A 161 -2.29 5.01 -11.56
CA ASN A 161 -2.66 5.81 -12.72
C ASN A 161 -1.71 5.50 -13.88
N ALA A 162 -2.19 4.80 -14.91
CA ALA A 162 -1.39 4.38 -16.06
C ALA A 162 -0.85 5.56 -16.89
N ASP A 163 -1.67 6.60 -17.11
CA ASP A 163 -1.28 7.78 -17.88
C ASP A 163 -0.14 8.54 -17.19
N TYR A 164 -0.24 8.67 -15.86
CA TYR A 164 0.82 9.26 -15.07
C TYR A 164 2.09 8.41 -15.09
N ALA A 165 1.97 7.08 -15.05
CA ALA A 165 3.10 6.16 -15.15
C ALA A 165 3.87 6.35 -16.47
N LEU A 166 3.15 6.47 -17.59
CA LEU A 166 3.74 6.71 -18.91
C LEU A 166 4.51 8.02 -18.95
N ARG A 167 3.91 9.11 -18.44
CA ARG A 167 4.59 10.42 -18.34
C ARG A 167 5.82 10.35 -17.44
N PHE A 168 5.72 9.66 -16.31
CA PHE A 168 6.85 9.48 -15.38
C PHE A 168 8.00 8.72 -16.04
N ARG A 169 7.69 7.67 -16.82
CA ARG A 169 8.67 6.93 -17.62
C ARG A 169 9.34 7.83 -18.66
N GLN A 170 8.57 8.65 -19.38
CA GLN A 170 9.10 9.56 -20.40
C GLN A 170 10.10 10.57 -19.82
N VAL A 171 9.81 11.12 -18.63
CA VAL A 171 10.69 12.09 -17.97
C VAL A 171 11.97 11.44 -17.43
N ASN A 172 11.98 10.12 -17.20
CA ASN A 172 13.11 9.37 -16.65
C ASN A 172 13.65 8.30 -17.62
N LEU A 173 13.57 8.55 -18.93
CA LEU A 173 13.97 7.58 -19.96
C LEU A 173 15.39 7.04 -19.77
N ASP A 174 16.36 7.89 -19.43
CA ASP A 174 17.74 7.47 -19.22
C ASP A 174 17.89 6.46 -18.08
N ALA A 175 17.16 6.68 -16.98
CA ALA A 175 17.13 5.76 -15.85
C ALA A 175 16.40 4.44 -16.20
N CYS A 176 15.41 4.51 -17.10
CA CYS A 176 14.74 3.32 -17.61
C CYS A 176 15.62 2.51 -18.57
N ASN A 177 16.32 3.19 -19.48
CA ASN A 177 17.19 2.56 -20.48
C ASN A 177 18.41 1.89 -19.82
N SER A 178 18.94 2.48 -18.75
CA SER A 178 20.02 1.89 -17.95
C SER A 178 19.56 0.75 -17.02
N GLY A 179 18.25 0.49 -16.91
CA GLY A 179 17.69 -0.51 -16.01
C GLY A 179 17.68 -0.10 -14.52
N ALA A 180 18.10 1.12 -14.20
CA ALA A 180 18.09 1.66 -12.84
C ALA A 180 16.65 1.89 -12.32
N LEU A 181 15.70 2.15 -13.23
CA LEU A 181 14.30 2.37 -12.92
C LEU A 181 13.41 1.55 -13.87
N VAL A 182 12.53 0.72 -13.31
CA VAL A 182 11.43 0.10 -14.05
C VAL A 182 10.13 0.76 -13.62
N VAL A 183 9.36 1.28 -14.56
CA VAL A 183 8.05 1.89 -14.31
C VAL A 183 6.98 0.95 -14.80
N ASP A 184 6.12 0.50 -13.88
CA ASP A 184 4.98 -0.37 -14.18
C ASP A 184 3.68 0.44 -14.11
N GLY A 185 3.01 0.56 -15.25
CA GLY A 185 1.74 1.25 -15.38
C GLY A 185 0.58 0.28 -15.16
N GLY A 186 0.08 0.22 -13.92
CA GLY A 186 -1.21 -0.38 -13.59
C GLY A 186 -1.44 -1.81 -14.07
N ARG A 187 -0.88 -2.81 -13.36
CA ARG A 187 -1.71 -3.98 -13.05
C ARG A 187 -2.84 -3.48 -12.16
N GLN A 188 -4.06 -3.40 -12.70
CA GLN A 188 -5.23 -3.64 -11.87
C GLN A 188 -4.91 -4.86 -11.03
N GLY A 189 -4.92 -4.70 -9.72
CA GLY A 189 -4.71 -5.82 -8.83
C GLY A 189 -5.59 -6.95 -9.34
N VAL A 190 -4.95 -8.09 -9.63
CA VAL A 190 -5.60 -9.38 -9.54
C VAL A 190 -6.30 -9.35 -8.18
N VAL A 191 -7.58 -8.99 -8.21
CA VAL A 191 -8.55 -9.50 -7.28
C VAL A 191 -8.44 -10.99 -7.54
N ALA A 192 -7.72 -11.70 -6.66
CA ALA A 192 -7.85 -13.14 -6.60
C ALA A 192 -9.37 -13.38 -6.53
N LYS A 193 -9.91 -13.94 -7.61
CA LYS A 193 -11.16 -14.67 -7.55
C LYS A 193 -10.96 -15.84 -6.59
#